data_AF-A0A4R4P3Z1-F1
#
_entry.id   AF-A0A4R4P3Z1-F1
#
_cell.length_a   1.000
_cell.length_b   1.000
_cell.length_c   1.000
_cell.angle_alpha   90.00
_cell.angle_beta   90.00
_cell.angle_gamma   90.00
#
_symmetry.space_group_name_H-M   'P 1'
#
loop_
_entity.id
_entity.type
_entity.pdbx_description
1 polymer ?
#
loop_
_entity_poly.entity_id
_entity_poly.type
_entity_poly.pdbx_seq_one_letter_code
_entity_poly.pdbx_strand_id
1 'polypeptide(L)'
;MSARYVVGDRRTPPIPDETAEVWSAFLRAEAEKWPPVFGYLADDSFGAGSTRTPLEAMSARFPEQTLPLADSEVRGYSWVTVTSSGVLERLGGIDGLRGSGAFHDITALPSGGAVLQATSRLAQYEGDAVRQVFEALGPVLPEKAPWPDEFDRFKLIYEAPRS
;
A
#
# COMPACT_ATOMS: atom_id res chain seq x y z
N MET A 1 -18.19 -21.01 5.20
CA MET A 1 -18.66 -20.01 4.21
C MET A 1 -17.52 -19.02 4.03
N SER A 2 -16.99 -18.87 2.81
CA SER A 2 -15.81 -18.05 2.54
C SER A 2 -16.18 -16.58 2.38
N ALA A 3 -15.40 -15.68 2.99
CA ALA A 3 -15.45 -14.26 2.67
C ALA A 3 -15.27 -14.06 1.15
N ARG A 4 -15.91 -13.04 0.58
CA ARG A 4 -15.64 -12.62 -0.80
C ARG A 4 -14.95 -11.27 -0.73
N TYR A 5 -13.63 -11.30 -0.74
CA TYR A 5 -12.83 -10.14 -1.05
C TYR A 5 -12.62 -10.13 -2.56
N VAL A 6 -12.87 -9.00 -3.20
CA VAL A 6 -12.52 -8.80 -4.60
C VAL A 6 -11.25 -7.95 -4.64
N VAL A 7 -10.20 -8.53 -5.21
CA VAL A 7 -8.93 -7.87 -5.51
C VAL A 7 -8.93 -7.59 -6.99
N GLY A 8 -8.58 -6.36 -7.38
CA GLY A 8 -8.52 -6.04 -8.80
C GLY A 8 -7.42 -6.79 -9.53
N ASP A 9 -7.75 -7.29 -10.73
CA ASP A 9 -6.81 -7.94 -11.65
C ASP A 9 -6.60 -7.02 -12.85
N ARG A 10 -5.51 -6.24 -12.81
CA ARG A 10 -5.06 -5.50 -13.99
C ARG A 10 -3.91 -6.25 -14.63
N ARG A 11 -4.20 -6.90 -15.76
CA ARG A 11 -3.20 -7.64 -16.56
C ARG A 11 -2.31 -6.69 -17.34
N THR A 12 -1.33 -6.10 -16.68
CA THR A 12 -0.11 -5.60 -17.33
C THR A 12 0.82 -6.79 -17.62
N PRO A 13 1.66 -6.74 -18.67
CA PRO A 13 2.71 -7.74 -18.85
C PRO A 13 3.55 -7.84 -17.57
N PRO A 14 3.96 -9.06 -17.16
CA PRO A 14 4.73 -9.23 -15.93
C PRO A 14 6.01 -8.41 -16.00
N ILE A 15 6.24 -7.61 -14.95
CA ILE A 15 7.47 -6.86 -14.78
C ILE A 15 8.56 -7.87 -14.36
N PRO A 16 9.73 -7.90 -15.01
CA PRO A 16 10.83 -8.77 -14.59
C PRO A 16 11.24 -8.50 -13.14
N ASP A 17 11.51 -9.55 -12.36
CA ASP A 17 11.87 -9.44 -10.94
C ASP A 17 13.04 -8.47 -10.72
N GLU A 18 14.08 -8.53 -11.55
CA GLU A 18 15.24 -7.61 -11.51
C GLU A 18 14.83 -6.15 -11.67
N THR A 19 13.85 -5.85 -12.54
CA THR A 19 13.36 -4.48 -12.71
C THR A 19 12.65 -4.00 -11.44
N ALA A 20 11.81 -4.84 -10.85
CA ALA A 20 11.12 -4.52 -9.60
C ALA A 20 12.11 -4.34 -8.43
N GLU A 21 13.15 -5.16 -8.35
CA GLU A 21 14.22 -5.08 -7.35
C GLU A 21 15.02 -3.78 -7.46
N VAL A 22 15.42 -3.38 -8.68
CA VAL A 22 16.14 -2.12 -8.92
C VAL A 22 15.32 -0.92 -8.44
N TRP A 23 14.02 -0.87 -8.78
CA TRP A 23 13.15 0.21 -8.34
C TRP A 23 12.87 0.19 -6.84
N SER A 24 12.76 -0.99 -6.23
CA SER A 24 12.62 -1.13 -4.76
C SER A 24 13.88 -0.61 -4.04
N ALA A 25 15.06 -0.97 -4.53
CA ALA A 25 16.33 -0.50 -3.99
C ALA A 25 16.47 1.02 -4.12
N PHE A 26 16.10 1.58 -5.28
CA PHE A 26 16.08 3.04 -5.48
C PHE A 26 15.13 3.73 -4.50
N LEU A 27 13.89 3.25 -4.37
CA LEU A 27 12.89 3.82 -3.46
C LEU A 27 13.39 3.82 -2.01
N ARG A 28 13.98 2.71 -1.55
CA ARG A 28 14.55 2.58 -0.20
C ARG A 28 15.68 3.59 0.01
N ALA A 29 16.61 3.69 -0.93
CA ALA A 29 17.72 4.63 -0.85
C ALA A 29 17.26 6.10 -0.80
N GLU A 30 16.18 6.46 -1.50
CA GLU A 30 15.60 7.81 -1.41
C GLU A 30 14.82 8.04 -0.10
N ALA A 31 14.08 7.04 0.36
CA ALA A 31 13.32 7.11 1.61
C ALA A 31 14.21 7.24 2.85
N GLU A 32 15.45 6.74 2.81
CA GLU A 32 16.43 6.89 3.88
C GLU A 32 16.99 8.32 4.01
N LYS A 33 16.98 9.10 2.92
CA LYS A 33 17.60 10.44 2.87
C LYS A 33 16.70 11.54 3.41
N TRP A 34 15.39 11.38 3.29
CA TRP A 34 14.40 12.41 3.55
C TRP A 34 13.32 11.89 4.49
N PRO A 35 12.66 12.73 5.31
CA PRO A 35 11.47 12.32 6.03
C PRO A 35 10.30 12.16 5.05
N PRO A 36 9.97 10.94 4.59
CA PRO A 36 8.98 10.77 3.55
C PRO A 36 7.58 10.86 4.18
N VAL A 37 6.73 11.70 3.59
CA VAL A 37 5.31 11.71 3.96
C VAL A 37 4.57 10.50 3.37
N PHE A 38 5.06 9.99 2.23
CA PHE A 38 4.50 8.84 1.53
C PHE A 38 5.40 8.42 0.36
N GLY A 39 5.36 7.14 -0.01
CA GLY A 39 5.90 6.58 -1.24
C GLY A 39 5.39 5.17 -1.45
N TYR A 40 5.41 4.66 -2.69
CA TYR A 40 5.03 3.27 -2.96
C TYR A 40 5.60 2.81 -4.31
N LEU A 41 5.66 1.49 -4.51
CA LEU A 41 6.02 0.85 -5.77
C LEU A 41 4.94 -0.17 -6.14
N ALA A 42 4.47 -0.11 -7.39
CA ALA A 42 3.31 -0.84 -7.88
C ALA A 42 3.36 -1.09 -9.40
N ASP A 43 2.55 -2.02 -9.88
CA ASP A 43 2.33 -2.34 -11.31
C ASP A 43 0.91 -2.01 -11.81
N ASP A 44 0.03 -1.48 -10.95
CA ASP A 44 -1.40 -1.30 -11.18
C ASP A 44 -1.85 0.17 -11.28
N SER A 45 -0.95 1.13 -11.06
CA SER A 45 -1.32 2.53 -10.76
C SER A 45 -1.62 3.44 -11.95
N PHE A 46 -1.44 2.93 -13.19
CA PHE A 46 -1.61 3.69 -14.44
C PHE A 46 -3.00 4.35 -14.61
N GLY A 47 -4.01 3.91 -13.84
CA GLY A 47 -5.39 4.43 -13.92
C GLY A 47 -5.74 5.54 -12.93
N ALA A 48 -4.86 5.85 -11.98
CA ALA A 48 -5.17 6.83 -10.93
C ALA A 48 -5.06 8.30 -11.43
N GLY A 49 -4.34 8.51 -12.54
CA GLY A 49 -3.93 9.82 -13.03
C GLY A 49 -2.54 10.21 -12.51
N SER A 50 -1.98 11.31 -13.02
CA SER A 50 -0.56 11.65 -12.76
C SER A 50 -0.25 12.09 -11.33
N THR A 51 -1.27 12.42 -10.52
CA THR A 51 -1.07 13.00 -9.18
C THR A 51 -1.69 12.20 -8.05
N ARG A 52 -2.58 11.23 -8.37
CA ARG A 52 -3.31 10.45 -7.37
C ARG A 52 -2.74 9.04 -7.21
N THR A 53 -2.89 8.49 -6.02
CA THR A 53 -2.75 7.04 -5.78
C THR A 53 -4.02 6.29 -6.22
N PRO A 54 -3.96 4.96 -6.43
CA PRO A 54 -5.14 4.12 -6.56
C PRO A 54 -6.19 4.36 -5.45
N LEU A 55 -5.74 4.44 -4.20
CA LEU A 55 -6.60 4.67 -3.04
C LEU A 55 -7.31 6.03 -3.09
N GLU A 56 -6.62 7.07 -3.51
CA GLU A 56 -7.20 8.41 -3.75
C GLU A 56 -8.21 8.39 -4.88
N ALA A 57 -7.90 7.70 -5.99
CA ALA A 57 -8.82 7.55 -7.11
C ALA A 57 -10.12 6.85 -6.69
N MET A 58 -10.04 5.80 -5.85
CA MET A 58 -11.20 5.04 -5.40
C MET A 58 -12.01 5.75 -4.31
N SER A 59 -11.34 6.49 -3.43
CA SER A 59 -12.01 7.29 -2.41
C SER A 59 -12.52 8.64 -2.92
N ALA A 60 -12.36 8.93 -4.23
CA ALA A 60 -12.66 10.23 -4.85
C ALA A 60 -11.98 11.42 -4.14
N ARG A 61 -10.75 11.20 -3.64
CA ARG A 61 -9.93 12.22 -2.97
C ARG A 61 -8.77 12.66 -3.87
N PHE A 62 -8.27 13.86 -3.57
CA PHE A 62 -7.13 14.46 -4.24
C PHE A 62 -5.98 14.73 -3.26
N PRO A 63 -4.74 14.91 -3.74
CA PRO A 63 -3.58 15.12 -2.88
C PRO A 63 -3.73 16.29 -1.91
N GLU A 64 -4.43 17.36 -2.29
CA GLU A 64 -4.69 18.52 -1.44
C GLU A 64 -5.54 18.17 -0.21
N GLN A 65 -6.31 17.08 -0.28
CA GLN A 65 -7.14 16.59 0.81
C GLN A 65 -6.44 15.52 1.65
N THR A 66 -5.50 14.77 1.07
CA THR A 66 -4.85 13.61 1.73
C THR A 66 -3.46 13.91 2.26
N LEU A 67 -2.70 14.80 1.64
CA LEU A 67 -1.37 15.22 2.12
C LEU A 67 -1.41 15.83 3.53
N PRO A 68 -2.41 16.67 3.90
CA PRO A 68 -2.53 17.15 5.27
C PRO A 68 -2.76 16.03 6.31
N LEU A 69 -3.20 14.85 5.87
CA LEU A 69 -3.48 13.69 6.72
C LEU A 69 -2.36 12.64 6.68
N ALA A 70 -1.26 12.88 5.95
CA ALA A 70 -0.25 11.87 5.64
C ALA A 70 0.52 11.34 6.87
N ASP A 71 0.40 11.99 8.03
CA ASP A 71 0.96 11.51 9.30
C ASP A 71 -0.04 10.67 10.13
N SER A 72 -1.31 10.60 9.71
CA SER A 72 -2.34 9.80 10.38
C SER A 72 -3.01 8.75 9.48
N GLU A 73 -3.00 8.97 8.17
CA GLU A 73 -3.59 8.08 7.16
C GLU A 73 -2.56 7.77 6.08
N VAL A 74 -2.62 6.54 5.53
CA VAL A 74 -1.88 6.22 4.32
C VAL A 74 -2.55 6.88 3.10
N ARG A 75 -1.75 7.51 2.24
CA ARG A 75 -2.24 8.03 0.94
C ARG A 75 -2.54 6.92 -0.06
N GLY A 76 -1.88 5.78 0.06
CA GLY A 76 -2.02 4.60 -0.78
C GLY A 76 -1.21 3.44 -0.21
N TYR A 77 -1.34 2.27 -0.81
CA TYR A 77 -0.52 1.12 -0.49
C TYR A 77 -0.40 0.23 -1.72
N SER A 78 0.71 -0.50 -1.83
CA SER A 78 0.95 -1.52 -2.85
C SER A 78 2.10 -2.44 -2.41
N TRP A 79 2.73 -3.15 -3.35
CA TRP A 79 3.79 -4.12 -3.09
C TRP A 79 4.88 -3.60 -2.17
N VAL A 80 5.38 -2.38 -2.42
CA VAL A 80 6.20 -1.64 -1.46
C VAL A 80 5.44 -0.37 -1.06
N THR A 81 5.38 -0.09 0.24
CA THR A 81 4.76 1.10 0.80
C THR A 81 5.72 1.78 1.78
N VAL A 82 5.87 3.10 1.68
CA VAL A 82 6.66 3.93 2.59
C VAL A 82 5.70 4.72 3.47
N THR A 83 5.85 4.56 4.79
CA THR A 83 5.02 5.24 5.79
C THR A 83 5.78 6.39 6.45
N SER A 84 5.04 7.42 6.84
CA SER A 84 5.49 8.45 7.79
C SER A 84 5.63 7.87 9.20
N SER A 85 6.20 8.66 10.12
CA SER A 85 6.36 8.28 11.52
C SER A 85 5.03 8.10 12.25
N GLY A 86 4.08 9.03 12.08
CA GLY A 86 2.79 8.96 12.77
C GLY A 86 1.93 7.80 12.26
N VAL A 87 2.03 7.46 10.97
CA VAL A 87 1.40 6.26 10.41
C VAL A 87 2.00 4.99 11.03
N LEU A 88 3.33 4.91 11.11
CA LEU A 88 4.00 3.75 11.73
C LEU A 88 3.60 3.57 13.20
N GLU A 89 3.52 4.66 13.96
CA GLU A 89 3.09 4.62 15.37
C GLU A 89 1.67 4.06 15.51
N ARG A 90 0.73 4.53 14.68
CA ARG A 90 -0.67 4.05 14.67
C ARG A 90 -0.81 2.59 14.29
N LEU A 91 0.15 2.05 13.53
CA LEU A 91 0.23 0.64 13.17
C LEU A 91 0.85 -0.23 14.28
N GLY A 92 1.16 0.34 15.45
CA GLY A 92 1.81 -0.36 16.55
C GLY A 92 3.33 -0.51 16.36
N GLY A 93 3.93 0.32 15.51
CA GLY A 93 5.35 0.28 15.21
C GLY A 93 5.78 -0.95 14.41
N ILE A 94 7.09 -1.18 14.37
CA ILE A 94 7.70 -2.30 13.64
C ILE A 94 7.18 -3.65 14.17
N ASP A 95 7.02 -3.79 15.49
CA ASP A 95 6.58 -5.05 16.09
C ASP A 95 5.10 -5.33 15.82
N GLY A 96 4.24 -4.30 15.83
CA GLY A 96 2.85 -4.43 15.40
C GLY A 96 2.73 -4.92 13.95
N LEU A 97 3.52 -4.34 13.05
CA LEU A 97 3.58 -4.74 11.65
C LEU A 97 4.13 -6.16 11.46
N ARG A 98 5.18 -6.55 12.18
CA ARG A 98 5.69 -7.93 12.16
C ARG A 98 4.64 -8.92 12.66
N GLY A 99 3.92 -8.56 13.73
CA GLY A 99 2.85 -9.37 14.31
C GLY A 99 1.68 -9.60 13.35
N SER A 100 1.46 -8.71 12.38
CA SER A 100 0.41 -8.88 11.35
C SER A 100 0.70 -10.02 10.37
N GLY A 101 1.98 -10.35 10.14
CA GLY A 101 2.40 -11.32 9.13
C GLY A 101 2.19 -10.88 7.66
N ALA A 102 1.76 -9.64 7.41
CA ALA A 102 1.42 -9.15 6.08
C ALA A 102 2.62 -8.74 5.20
N PHE A 103 3.81 -8.61 5.79
CA PHE A 103 4.99 -8.06 5.13
C PHE A 103 6.15 -9.04 5.17
N HIS A 104 6.73 -9.31 4.00
CA HIS A 104 7.95 -10.08 3.84
C HIS A 104 9.17 -9.38 4.46
N ASP A 105 9.25 -8.06 4.27
CA ASP A 105 10.34 -7.24 4.83
C ASP A 105 9.80 -5.90 5.35
N ILE A 106 10.39 -5.45 6.46
CA ILE A 106 10.06 -4.19 7.13
C ILE A 106 11.37 -3.52 7.52
N THR A 107 11.65 -2.36 6.95
CA THR A 107 12.85 -1.57 7.25
C THR A 107 12.45 -0.24 7.89
N ALA A 108 12.92 0.01 9.12
CA ALA A 108 12.73 1.28 9.79
C ALA A 108 13.60 2.36 9.14
N LEU A 109 13.05 3.56 8.97
CA LEU A 109 13.75 4.71 8.40
C LEU A 109 14.33 5.59 9.52
N PRO A 110 15.47 6.27 9.28
CA PRO A 110 16.04 7.23 10.25
C PRO A 110 15.08 8.37 10.64
N SER A 111 14.13 8.69 9.76
CA SER A 111 13.08 9.69 9.96
C SER A 111 11.93 9.23 10.87
N GLY A 112 11.96 7.97 11.34
CA GLY A 112 10.92 7.37 12.19
C GLY A 112 9.80 6.67 11.43
N GLY A 113 9.76 6.77 10.10
CA GLY A 113 8.86 5.99 9.24
C GLY A 113 9.36 4.57 8.97
N ALA A 114 8.76 3.89 7.99
CA ALA A 114 9.21 2.57 7.55
C ALA A 114 8.98 2.34 6.05
N VAL A 115 9.77 1.44 5.46
CA VAL A 115 9.50 0.80 4.17
C VAL A 115 8.96 -0.59 4.43
N LEU A 116 7.78 -0.88 3.88
CA LEU A 116 7.04 -2.11 4.04
C LEU A 116 6.98 -2.83 2.69
N GLN A 117 7.49 -4.04 2.61
CA GLN A 117 7.42 -4.86 1.39
C GLN A 117 6.54 -6.08 1.66
N ALA A 118 5.43 -6.18 0.92
CA ALA A 118 4.40 -7.18 1.13
C ALA A 118 4.90 -8.61 0.86
N THR A 119 5.50 -8.83 -0.31
CA THR A 119 5.99 -10.14 -0.78
C THR A 119 7.43 -10.03 -1.25
N SER A 120 8.14 -11.16 -1.33
CA SER A 120 9.52 -11.15 -1.83
C SER A 120 9.63 -10.65 -3.28
N ARG A 121 8.60 -10.88 -4.10
CA ARG A 121 8.55 -10.45 -5.50
C ARG A 121 7.24 -9.73 -5.83
N LEU A 122 7.31 -8.73 -6.71
CA LEU A 122 6.15 -7.95 -7.15
C LEU A 122 5.05 -8.83 -7.75
N ALA A 123 5.42 -9.81 -8.59
CA ALA A 123 4.47 -10.73 -9.23
C ALA A 123 3.71 -11.63 -8.24
N GLN A 124 4.13 -11.68 -6.97
CA GLN A 124 3.44 -12.42 -5.90
C GLN A 124 2.47 -11.54 -5.11
N TYR A 125 2.51 -10.22 -5.29
CA TYR A 125 1.60 -9.29 -4.66
C TYR A 125 0.25 -9.29 -5.40
N GLU A 126 -0.54 -10.34 -5.11
CA GLU A 126 -1.84 -10.62 -5.69
C GLU A 126 -2.75 -11.27 -4.62
N GLY A 127 -4.07 -11.26 -4.83
CA GLY A 127 -5.02 -12.02 -4.03
C GLY A 127 -4.86 -11.84 -2.52
N ASP A 128 -4.55 -12.93 -1.81
CA ASP A 128 -4.41 -12.92 -0.34
C ASP A 128 -3.32 -11.97 0.17
N ALA A 129 -2.25 -11.74 -0.59
CA ALA A 129 -1.19 -10.80 -0.18
C ALA A 129 -1.73 -9.35 -0.12
N VAL A 130 -2.55 -8.97 -1.09
CA VAL A 130 -3.21 -7.65 -1.11
C VAL A 130 -4.17 -7.52 0.06
N ARG A 131 -4.93 -8.59 0.36
CA ARG A 131 -5.86 -8.63 1.50
C ARG A 131 -5.13 -8.49 2.84
N GLN A 132 -4.03 -9.22 3.03
CA GLN A 132 -3.24 -9.13 4.27
C GLN A 132 -2.69 -7.73 4.49
N VAL A 133 -2.18 -7.07 3.45
CA VAL A 133 -1.71 -5.68 3.53
C VAL A 133 -2.87 -4.74 3.88
N PHE A 134 -4.03 -4.88 3.23
CA PHE A 134 -5.21 -4.09 3.56
C PHE A 134 -5.63 -4.24 5.03
N GLU A 135 -5.70 -5.47 5.53
CA GLU A 135 -6.07 -5.77 6.92
C GLU A 135 -5.05 -5.18 7.91
N ALA A 136 -3.74 -5.33 7.62
CA ALA A 136 -2.67 -4.79 8.46
C ALA A 136 -2.68 -3.24 8.49
N LEU A 137 -3.05 -2.60 7.39
CA LEU A 137 -3.14 -1.14 7.30
C LEU A 137 -4.47 -0.56 7.81
N GLY A 138 -5.44 -1.40 8.19
CA GLY A 138 -6.77 -0.99 8.66
C GLY A 138 -6.81 0.24 9.58
N PRO A 139 -5.96 0.33 10.62
CA PRO A 139 -5.95 1.47 11.55
C PRO A 139 -5.62 2.85 10.94
N VAL A 140 -5.01 2.87 9.75
CA VAL A 140 -4.56 4.08 9.04
C VAL A 140 -5.19 4.18 7.65
N LEU A 141 -6.13 3.30 7.33
CA LEU A 141 -6.93 3.42 6.11
C LEU A 141 -8.01 4.50 6.28
N PRO A 142 -8.43 5.13 5.17
CA PRO A 142 -9.56 6.04 5.20
C PRO A 142 -10.84 5.32 5.63
N GLU A 143 -11.70 6.01 6.39
CA GLU A 143 -12.91 5.44 7.03
C GLU A 143 -13.87 4.69 6.06
N LYS A 144 -13.83 5.00 4.76
CA LYS A 144 -14.74 4.46 3.74
C LYS A 144 -14.23 3.19 3.04
N ALA A 145 -13.39 2.39 3.69
CA ALA A 145 -12.92 1.12 3.15
C ALA A 145 -13.87 -0.04 3.47
N PRO A 146 -14.05 -1.04 2.56
CA PRO A 146 -13.53 -1.13 1.20
C PRO A 146 -14.36 -0.33 0.18
N TRP A 147 -13.79 -0.10 -1.01
CA TRP A 147 -14.34 0.85 -1.98
C TRP A 147 -15.13 0.18 -3.10
N PRO A 148 -16.15 0.81 -3.69
CA PRO A 148 -16.79 0.27 -4.89
C PRO A 148 -15.93 0.53 -6.14
N ASP A 149 -15.66 -0.50 -6.95
CA ASP A 149 -15.17 -0.35 -8.34
C ASP A 149 -15.78 -1.46 -9.21
N GLU A 150 -16.57 -1.09 -10.21
CA GLU A 150 -17.18 -2.07 -11.14
C GLU A 150 -16.15 -2.67 -12.11
N PHE A 151 -14.94 -2.09 -12.13
CA PHE A 151 -13.89 -2.41 -13.10
C PHE A 151 -12.66 -3.08 -12.48
N ASP A 152 -12.63 -3.26 -11.15
CA ASP A 152 -11.56 -4.00 -10.46
C ASP A 152 -10.15 -3.54 -10.88
N ARG A 153 -9.93 -2.22 -10.99
CA ARG A 153 -8.79 -1.63 -11.73
C ARG A 153 -7.45 -1.68 -11.01
N PHE A 154 -7.46 -1.83 -9.70
CA PHE A 154 -6.30 -1.71 -8.83
C PHE A 154 -6.25 -2.90 -7.88
N LYS A 155 -5.05 -3.23 -7.42
CA LYS A 155 -4.78 -4.19 -6.34
C LYS A 155 -5.17 -3.59 -4.99
N LEU A 156 -6.46 -3.29 -4.86
CA LEU A 156 -7.15 -2.81 -3.68
C LEU A 156 -8.24 -3.80 -3.30
N ILE A 157 -8.84 -3.62 -2.12
CA ILE A 157 -9.99 -4.38 -1.67
C ILE A 157 -11.27 -3.62 -1.97
N TYR A 158 -12.22 -4.29 -2.63
CA TYR A 158 -13.50 -3.70 -3.04
C TYR A 158 -14.73 -4.19 -2.27
N GLU A 159 -14.65 -5.33 -1.59
CA GLU A 159 -15.76 -5.90 -0.82
C GLU A 159 -15.33 -6.27 0.60
N ALA A 160 -16.22 -6.07 1.57
CA ALA A 160 -16.02 -6.38 2.99
C ALA A 160 -16.48 -7.82 3.30
N PRO A 161 -15.94 -8.48 4.34
CA PRO A 161 -16.48 -9.75 4.79
C PRO A 161 -17.95 -9.58 5.18
N ARG A 162 -18.82 -10.51 4.71
CA ARG A 162 -20.21 -10.54 5.13
C ARG A 162 -20.27 -10.96 6.60
N SER A 163 -20.87 -10.11 7.44
CA SER A 163 -21.17 -10.36 8.85
C SER A 163 -22.24 -11.42 9.03
#